data_AF-A0A0F6A3B5-F1
#
_entry.id   AF-A0A0F6A3B5-F1
#
_cell.length_a   1.000
_cell.length_b   1.000
_cell.length_c   1.000
_cell.angle_alpha   90.00
_cell.angle_beta   90.00
_cell.angle_gamma   90.00
#
_symmetry.space_group_name_H-M   'P 1'
#
loop_
_entity.id
_entity.type
_entity.pdbx_description
1 polymer ?
#
loop_
_entity_poly.entity_id
_entity_poly.type
_entity_poly.pdbx_seq_one_letter_code
_entity_poly.pdbx_strand_id
1 'polypeptide(L)'
;MATQSGSSTSQSRSRIKRKDEIAQAQHDAKVKRLRSGDEKAADLDMVSIKERGMKDEFILLVVFVPLMLSFLPDYAPYVEAGFTALKAVPEYYWYVVAAVVIDTFGFRSMVRYLLEFFSFKFKGK
;
A
#
# COMPACT_ATOMS: atom_id res chain seq x y z
N MET A 1 -12.88 -76.61 1.91
CA MET A 1 -12.14 -75.76 0.95
C MET A 1 -12.95 -74.48 0.71
N ALA A 2 -12.98 -73.55 1.68
CA ALA A 2 -13.81 -72.34 1.59
C ALA A 2 -13.39 -71.26 2.61
N THR A 3 -12.17 -70.72 2.52
CA THR A 3 -11.70 -69.65 3.43
C THR A 3 -10.73 -68.64 2.79
N GLN A 4 -10.75 -68.45 1.46
CA GLN A 4 -9.88 -67.45 0.79
C GLN A 4 -10.60 -66.25 0.14
N SER A 5 -11.93 -66.21 0.09
CA SER A 5 -12.67 -65.12 -0.61
C SER A 5 -12.92 -63.86 0.24
N GLY A 6 -12.84 -63.95 1.59
CA GLY A 6 -13.20 -62.84 2.49
C GLY A 6 -12.09 -61.81 2.77
N SER A 7 -10.82 -62.19 2.66
CA SER A 7 -9.68 -61.34 3.06
C SER A 7 -9.30 -60.29 2.01
N SER A 8 -9.45 -60.59 0.73
CA SER A 8 -9.15 -59.70 -0.40
C SER A 8 -10.14 -58.53 -0.53
N THR A 9 -11.42 -58.77 -0.26
CA THR A 9 -12.48 -57.73 -0.29
C THR A 9 -12.33 -56.73 0.87
N SER A 10 -11.93 -57.20 2.05
CA SER A 10 -11.69 -56.34 3.23
C SER A 10 -10.46 -55.43 3.04
N GLN A 11 -9.36 -55.98 2.51
CA GLN A 11 -8.16 -55.18 2.23
C GLN A 11 -8.40 -54.10 1.16
N SER A 12 -9.15 -54.40 0.11
CA SER A 12 -9.49 -53.42 -0.95
C SER A 12 -10.30 -52.24 -0.40
N ARG A 13 -11.34 -52.51 0.41
CA ARG A 13 -12.13 -51.47 1.08
C ARG A 13 -11.30 -50.60 2.03
N SER A 14 -10.34 -51.19 2.75
CA SER A 14 -9.45 -50.44 3.65
C SER A 14 -8.46 -49.51 2.92
N ARG A 15 -8.11 -49.83 1.67
CA ARG A 15 -7.21 -49.01 0.83
C ARG A 15 -7.97 -47.88 0.16
N ILE A 16 -9.23 -48.11 -0.22
CA ILE A 16 -10.10 -47.07 -0.77
C ILE A 16 -10.40 -46.02 0.31
N LYS A 17 -10.81 -46.44 1.52
CA LYS A 17 -11.03 -45.53 2.65
C LYS A 17 -9.80 -44.67 2.98
N ARG A 18 -8.61 -45.27 3.04
CA ARG A 18 -7.36 -44.52 3.28
C ARG A 18 -7.02 -43.53 2.17
N LYS A 19 -7.30 -43.87 0.90
CA LYS A 19 -7.08 -42.94 -0.23
C LYS A 19 -8.05 -41.77 -0.17
N ASP A 20 -9.31 -42.01 0.17
CA ASP A 20 -10.32 -40.96 0.32
C ASP A 20 -10.00 -40.05 1.51
N GLU A 21 -9.58 -40.61 2.65
CA GLU A 21 -9.12 -39.85 3.83
C GLU A 21 -7.90 -38.96 3.50
N ILE A 22 -6.93 -39.47 2.75
CA ILE A 22 -5.76 -38.69 2.32
C ILE A 22 -6.16 -37.58 1.35
N ALA A 23 -7.04 -37.87 0.38
CA ALA A 23 -7.53 -36.87 -0.57
C ALA A 23 -8.32 -35.76 0.14
N GLN A 24 -9.12 -36.11 1.14
CA GLN A 24 -9.89 -35.18 1.94
C GLN A 24 -8.99 -34.32 2.84
N ALA A 25 -7.99 -34.91 3.49
CA ALA A 25 -7.00 -34.16 4.26
C ALA A 25 -6.17 -33.18 3.40
N GLN A 26 -5.82 -33.58 2.16
CA GLN A 26 -5.14 -32.69 1.22
C GLN A 26 -6.06 -31.54 0.75
N HIS A 27 -7.34 -31.84 0.51
CA HIS A 27 -8.32 -30.83 0.14
C HIS A 27 -8.55 -29.82 1.28
N ASP A 28 -8.72 -30.29 2.50
CA ASP A 28 -8.89 -29.45 3.69
C ASP A 28 -7.65 -28.61 3.99
N ALA A 29 -6.45 -29.16 3.82
CA ALA A 29 -5.20 -28.42 3.95
C ALA A 29 -5.07 -27.33 2.87
N LYS A 30 -5.52 -27.60 1.64
CA LYS A 30 -5.51 -26.63 0.53
C LYS A 30 -6.54 -25.52 0.76
N VAL A 31 -7.76 -25.85 1.19
CA VAL A 31 -8.81 -24.88 1.56
C VAL A 31 -8.36 -24.02 2.73
N LYS A 32 -7.74 -24.60 3.76
CA LYS A 32 -7.21 -23.86 4.91
C LYS A 32 -6.09 -22.90 4.50
N ARG A 33 -5.20 -23.32 3.59
CA ARG A 33 -4.16 -22.46 3.01
C ARG A 33 -4.72 -21.30 2.20
N LEU A 34 -5.72 -21.57 1.35
CA LEU A 34 -6.43 -20.55 0.56
C LEU A 34 -7.11 -19.53 1.48
N ARG A 35 -7.91 -19.98 2.45
CA ARG A 35 -8.55 -19.10 3.45
C ARG A 35 -7.55 -18.27 4.23
N SER A 36 -6.44 -18.87 4.68
CA SER A 36 -5.39 -18.14 5.39
C SER A 36 -4.60 -17.16 4.50
N GLY A 37 -4.58 -17.37 3.19
CA GLY A 37 -3.99 -16.45 2.21
C GLY A 37 -4.91 -15.28 1.94
N ASP A 38 -6.20 -15.55 1.75
CA ASP A 38 -7.24 -14.54 1.51
C ASP A 38 -7.47 -13.65 2.74
N GLU A 39 -7.49 -14.23 3.95
CA GLU A 39 -7.59 -13.48 5.20
C GLU A 39 -6.37 -12.57 5.42
N LYS A 40 -5.15 -13.07 5.15
CA LYS A 40 -3.93 -12.25 5.28
C LYS A 40 -3.83 -11.16 4.22
N ALA A 41 -4.30 -11.42 2.99
CA ALA A 41 -4.36 -10.41 1.94
C ALA A 41 -5.37 -9.32 2.29
N ALA A 42 -6.56 -9.70 2.79
CA ALA A 42 -7.57 -8.76 3.24
C ALA A 42 -7.08 -7.90 4.43
N ASP A 43 -6.36 -8.48 5.38
CA ASP A 43 -5.81 -7.76 6.54
C ASP A 43 -4.70 -6.79 6.12
N LEU A 44 -3.84 -7.19 5.17
CA LEU A 44 -2.81 -6.32 4.57
C LEU A 44 -3.42 -5.16 3.76
N ASP A 45 -4.51 -5.41 3.03
CA ASP A 45 -5.24 -4.38 2.30
C ASP A 45 -5.94 -3.40 3.25
N MET A 46 -6.50 -3.88 4.37
CA MET A 46 -7.11 -3.02 5.39
C MET A 46 -6.09 -2.14 6.13
N VAL A 47 -4.89 -2.63 6.40
CA VAL A 47 -3.80 -1.83 7.00
C VAL A 47 -3.25 -0.81 6.00
N SER A 48 -3.10 -1.21 4.73
CA SER A 48 -2.64 -0.34 3.63
C SER A 48 -3.59 0.85 3.35
N ILE A 49 -4.91 0.63 3.43
CA ILE A 49 -5.91 1.69 3.22
C ILE A 49 -5.91 2.70 4.38
N LYS A 50 -5.64 2.25 5.61
CA LYS A 50 -5.73 3.11 6.81
C LYS A 50 -4.53 4.05 6.98
N GLU A 51 -3.35 3.65 6.53
CA GLU A 51 -2.13 4.47 6.65
C GLU A 51 -1.88 5.41 5.46
N ARG A 52 -2.42 5.11 4.27
CA ARG A 52 -2.24 5.96 3.07
C ARG A 52 -3.00 7.28 3.10
N GLY A 53 -4.13 7.35 3.82
CA GLY A 53 -5.01 8.53 3.74
C GLY A 53 -4.45 9.78 4.42
N MET A 54 -3.85 9.66 5.60
CA MET A 54 -3.71 10.84 6.46
C MET A 54 -2.66 11.86 5.99
N LYS A 55 -1.56 11.42 5.37
CA LYS A 55 -0.46 12.30 4.97
C LYS A 55 -0.73 12.98 3.62
N ASP A 56 -1.20 12.21 2.66
CA ASP A 56 -1.51 12.71 1.31
C ASP A 56 -2.68 13.70 1.37
N GLU A 57 -3.68 13.42 2.21
CA GLU A 57 -4.84 14.30 2.40
C GLU A 57 -4.48 15.56 3.19
N PHE A 58 -3.53 15.48 4.13
CA PHE A 58 -3.07 16.66 4.87
C PHE A 58 -2.37 17.69 3.96
N ILE A 59 -1.46 17.25 3.09
CA ILE A 59 -0.78 18.19 2.18
C ILE A 59 -1.75 18.73 1.15
N LEU A 60 -2.63 17.88 0.61
CA LEU A 60 -3.70 18.32 -0.29
C LEU A 60 -4.53 19.43 0.37
N LEU A 61 -4.92 19.25 1.63
CA LEU A 61 -5.68 20.22 2.41
C LEU A 61 -4.88 21.51 2.64
N VAL A 62 -3.61 21.44 3.04
CA VAL A 62 -2.75 22.62 3.23
C VAL A 62 -2.60 23.44 1.95
N VAL A 63 -2.58 22.80 0.78
CA VAL A 63 -2.48 23.49 -0.52
C VAL A 63 -3.85 24.02 -0.98
N PHE A 64 -4.92 23.23 -0.86
CA PHE A 64 -6.24 23.59 -1.39
C PHE A 64 -7.04 24.55 -0.50
N VAL A 65 -6.88 24.51 0.82
CA VAL A 65 -7.61 25.39 1.74
C VAL A 65 -7.33 26.88 1.46
N PRO A 66 -6.09 27.37 1.39
CA PRO A 66 -5.83 28.78 1.07
C PRO A 66 -6.30 29.15 -0.34
N LEU A 67 -6.23 28.21 -1.30
CA LEU A 67 -6.77 28.42 -2.64
C LEU A 67 -8.28 28.67 -2.60
N MET A 68 -9.05 27.81 -1.92
CA MET A 68 -10.50 27.97 -1.80
C MET A 68 -10.88 29.23 -1.00
N LEU A 69 -10.17 29.51 0.11
CA LEU A 69 -10.41 30.69 0.94
C LEU A 69 -10.12 32.01 0.21
N SER A 70 -9.23 32.03 -0.77
CA SER A 70 -8.96 33.23 -1.58
C SER A 70 -10.16 33.67 -2.45
N PHE A 71 -11.10 32.77 -2.75
CA PHE A 71 -12.32 33.10 -3.49
C PHE A 71 -13.44 33.66 -2.60
N LEU A 72 -13.33 33.52 -1.27
CA LEU A 72 -14.29 34.07 -0.33
C LEU A 72 -13.85 35.49 0.09
N PRO A 73 -14.65 36.54 -0.17
CA PRO A 73 -14.24 37.93 0.04
C PRO A 73 -13.90 38.26 1.51
N ASP A 74 -14.57 37.62 2.46
CA ASP A 74 -14.31 37.81 3.89
C ASP A 74 -12.99 37.17 4.37
N TYR A 75 -12.53 36.12 3.67
CA TYR A 75 -11.34 35.35 4.04
C TYR A 75 -10.10 35.68 3.21
N ALA A 76 -10.30 36.25 2.01
CA ALA A 76 -9.22 36.65 1.12
C ALA A 76 -8.13 37.54 1.79
N PRO A 77 -8.47 38.52 2.67
CA PRO A 77 -7.45 39.33 3.34
C PRO A 77 -6.54 38.51 4.26
N TYR A 78 -7.06 37.46 4.90
CA TYR A 78 -6.27 36.58 5.77
C TYR A 78 -5.31 35.71 4.95
N VAL A 79 -5.77 35.23 3.79
CA VAL A 79 -4.93 34.46 2.87
C VAL A 79 -3.81 35.34 2.33
N GLU A 80 -4.11 36.58 1.92
CA GLU A 80 -3.12 37.55 1.44
C GLU A 80 -2.09 37.91 2.53
N ALA A 81 -2.55 38.17 3.76
CA ALA A 81 -1.66 38.42 4.89
C ALA A 81 -0.76 37.22 5.20
N GLY A 82 -1.32 36.00 5.12
CA GLY A 82 -0.57 34.75 5.27
C GLY A 82 0.55 34.61 4.24
N PHE A 83 0.24 34.78 2.95
CA PHE A 83 1.25 34.74 1.89
C PHE A 83 2.28 35.87 2.01
N THR A 84 1.88 37.02 2.53
CA THR A 84 2.81 38.12 2.80
C THR A 84 3.78 37.78 3.94
N ALA A 85 3.29 37.16 5.02
CA ALA A 85 4.14 36.67 6.11
C ALA A 85 5.11 35.57 5.63
N LEU A 86 4.66 34.70 4.72
CA LEU A 86 5.50 33.65 4.12
C LEU A 86 6.70 34.21 3.33
N LYS A 87 6.60 35.44 2.79
CA LYS A 87 7.75 36.10 2.13
C LYS A 87 8.85 36.51 3.11
N ALA A 88 8.53 36.69 4.38
CA ALA A 88 9.51 37.00 5.42
C ALA A 88 10.26 35.74 5.92
N VAL A 89 9.80 34.54 5.52
CA VAL A 89 10.46 33.28 5.90
C VAL A 89 11.80 33.17 5.17
N PRO A 90 12.91 32.93 5.90
CA PRO A 90 14.22 32.77 5.29
C PRO A 90 14.29 31.62 4.28
N GLU A 91 15.10 31.79 3.24
CA GLU A 91 15.24 30.82 2.14
C GLU A 91 15.67 29.42 2.62
N TYR A 92 16.56 29.35 3.62
CA TYR A 92 17.04 28.06 4.14
C TYR A 92 15.91 27.19 4.71
N TYR A 93 14.85 27.81 5.26
CA TYR A 93 13.73 27.11 5.83
C TYR A 93 12.86 26.47 4.74
N TRP A 94 12.71 27.15 3.60
CA TRP A 94 11.99 26.62 2.44
C TRP A 94 12.62 25.34 1.89
N TYR A 95 13.95 25.20 1.93
CA TYR A 95 14.61 23.96 1.54
C TYR A 95 14.23 22.78 2.45
N VAL A 96 14.10 23.01 3.76
CA VAL A 96 13.67 21.98 4.72
C VAL A 96 12.21 21.60 4.47
N VAL A 97 11.33 22.58 4.27
CA VAL A 97 9.92 22.35 3.94
C VAL A 97 9.80 21.57 2.64
N ALA A 98 10.52 21.95 1.60
CA ALA A 98 10.54 21.24 0.32
C ALA A 98 11.01 19.78 0.48
N ALA A 99 12.04 19.53 1.30
CA ALA A 99 12.52 18.17 1.57
C ALA A 99 11.46 17.31 2.26
N VAL A 100 10.76 17.85 3.27
CA VAL A 100 9.65 17.14 3.95
C VAL A 100 8.51 16.85 3.00
N VAL A 101 8.16 17.80 2.12
CA VAL A 101 7.12 17.62 1.11
C VAL A 101 7.49 16.52 0.11
N ILE A 102 8.74 16.51 -0.39
CA ILE A 102 9.24 15.46 -1.30
C ILE A 102 9.22 14.08 -0.63
N ASP A 103 9.61 14.01 0.65
CA ASP A 103 9.59 12.77 1.42
C ASP A 103 8.15 12.27 1.63
N THR A 104 7.23 13.18 1.93
CA THR A 104 5.83 12.83 2.21
C THR A 104 5.09 12.35 0.95
N PHE A 105 5.30 12.99 -0.20
CA PHE A 105 4.70 12.56 -1.47
C PHE A 105 5.33 11.30 -2.07
N GLY A 106 6.41 10.78 -1.49
CA GLY A 106 7.12 9.64 -2.07
C GLY A 106 7.79 9.94 -3.42
N PHE A 107 7.91 11.23 -3.80
CA PHE A 107 8.59 11.66 -5.03
C PHE A 107 10.10 11.42 -4.99
N ARG A 108 10.65 10.87 -3.92
CA ARG A 108 12.07 10.56 -3.76
C ARG A 108 12.68 9.84 -4.98
N SER A 109 11.98 8.86 -5.55
CA SER A 109 12.44 8.17 -6.78
C SER A 109 12.37 9.05 -8.02
N MET A 110 11.33 9.88 -8.14
CA MET A 110 11.17 10.81 -9.26
C MET A 110 12.21 11.93 -9.23
N VAL A 111 12.51 12.47 -8.04
CA VAL A 111 13.56 13.48 -7.83
C VAL A 111 14.93 12.88 -8.16
N ARG A 112 15.21 11.65 -7.73
CA ARG A 112 16.45 10.95 -8.13
C ARG A 112 16.55 10.81 -9.65
N TYR A 113 15.47 10.38 -10.32
CA TYR A 113 15.45 10.24 -11.77
C TYR A 113 15.67 11.58 -12.49
N LEU A 114 15.06 12.66 -11.98
CA LEU A 114 15.24 14.01 -12.51
C LEU A 114 16.68 14.50 -12.35
N LEU A 115 17.31 14.23 -11.20
CA LEU A 115 18.70 14.58 -10.94
C LEU A 115 19.66 13.79 -11.85
N GLU A 116 19.41 12.50 -12.06
CA GLU A 116 20.17 11.67 -13.00
C GLU A 116 20.04 12.19 -14.44
N PHE A 117 18.82 12.55 -14.86
CA PHE A 117 18.57 13.16 -16.16
C PHE A 117 19.29 14.51 -16.33
N PHE A 118 19.25 15.37 -15.31
CA PHE A 118 19.95 16.65 -15.34
C PHE A 118 21.46 16.50 -15.33
N SER A 119 22.00 15.55 -14.55
CA SER A 119 23.42 15.22 -14.51
C SER A 119 23.92 14.74 -15.88
N PHE A 120 23.14 13.91 -16.57
CA PHE A 120 23.45 13.48 -17.94
C PHE A 120 23.47 14.64 -18.93
N LYS A 121 22.50 15.58 -18.81
CA LYS A 121 22.42 16.77 -19.68
C LYS A 121 23.62 17.71 -19.52
N PHE A 122 24.20 17.81 -18.32
CA PHE A 122 25.37 18.66 -18.07
C PHE A 122 26.72 18.00 -18.37
N LYS A 123 26.78 16.67 -18.48
CA LYS A 123 28.02 15.93 -18.80
C LYS A 123 28.29 15.80 -20.32
N GLY A 124 27.37 16.29 -21.16
CA GLY A 124 27.46 16.27 -22.62
C GLY A 124 27.92 17.58 -23.28
N LYS A 125 28.50 18.52 -22.53
CA LYS A 125 29.17 19.72 -23.07
C LYS A 125 30.59 19.81 -22.53
#